data_AF-A0A815HJD1-F1
#
_entry.id   AF-A0A815HJD1-F1
#
_cell.length_a   1.000
_cell.length_b   1.000
_cell.length_c   1.000
_cell.angle_alpha   90.00
_cell.angle_beta   90.00
_cell.angle_gamma   90.00
#
_symmetry.space_group_name_H-M   'P 1'
#
loop_
_entity.id
_entity.type
_entity.pdbx_description
1 polymer ?
#
loop_
_entity_poly.entity_id
_entity_poly.type
_entity_poly.pdbx_seq_one_letter_code
_entity_poly.pdbx_strand_id
1 'polypeptide(L)'
;MQHSCSRTCQHVDETSVGQWNLYMKIDKYNLQCYNEKHDGSGKDVFRAWDERLDRSKIVESDDEQELLFSIPFNGAVKMTGLCVIGENGPSHPNIVKLWSNLPELRFDNARGKAHQEIALTYDPSGTLAYQVR
;
A
#
# COMPACT_ATOMS: atom_id res chain seq x y z
N MET A 1 1.55 -26.16 0.42
CA MET A 1 1.58 -26.03 -1.05
C MET A 1 2.63 -25.00 -1.39
N GLN A 2 3.74 -25.42 -2.00
CA GLN A 2 4.87 -24.57 -2.35
C GLN A 2 4.51 -23.77 -3.60
N HIS A 3 4.41 -22.45 -3.46
CA HIS A 3 4.24 -21.54 -4.59
C HIS A 3 5.63 -21.23 -5.16
N SER A 4 5.77 -21.32 -6.49
CA SER A 4 7.00 -20.96 -7.19
C SER A 4 7.05 -19.44 -7.38
N CYS A 5 7.51 -18.70 -6.37
CA CYS A 5 7.67 -17.24 -6.46
C CYS A 5 8.89 -16.88 -7.31
N SER A 6 8.64 -16.25 -8.46
CA SER A 6 9.67 -15.61 -9.30
C SER A 6 10.24 -14.37 -8.58
N ARG A 7 11.22 -14.61 -7.70
CA ARG A 7 12.35 -13.74 -7.28
C ARG A 7 12.14 -12.32 -6.73
N THR A 8 10.94 -11.88 -6.32
CA THR A 8 10.83 -10.55 -5.65
C THR A 8 9.92 -10.48 -4.42
N CYS A 9 9.22 -11.55 -4.05
CA CYS A 9 8.43 -11.59 -2.82
C CYS A 9 9.25 -12.13 -1.65
N GLN A 10 9.26 -11.43 -0.52
CA GLN A 10 9.75 -11.96 0.75
C GLN A 10 8.56 -12.28 1.64
N HIS A 11 8.60 -13.45 2.27
CA HIS A 11 7.61 -13.81 3.29
C HIS A 11 7.89 -12.96 4.52
N VAL A 12 6.84 -12.32 5.02
CA VAL A 12 6.89 -11.45 6.20
C VAL A 12 7.22 -12.31 7.41
N ASP A 13 8.40 -12.08 8.00
CA ASP A 13 8.70 -12.59 9.34
C ASP A 13 7.95 -11.73 10.37
N GLU A 14 6.90 -12.33 10.96
CA GLU A 14 6.03 -11.68 11.94
C GLU A 14 6.80 -11.09 13.13
N THR A 15 7.96 -11.64 13.47
CA THR A 15 8.78 -11.16 14.60
C THR A 15 9.49 -9.83 14.31
N SER A 16 9.74 -9.52 13.03
CA SER A 16 10.49 -8.32 12.62
C SER A 16 9.58 -7.16 12.23
N VAL A 17 8.38 -7.43 11.72
CA VAL A 17 7.50 -6.38 11.17
C VAL A 17 6.68 -5.64 12.25
N GLY A 18 6.40 -6.30 13.37
CA GLY A 18 5.76 -5.66 14.53
C GLY A 18 6.58 -4.51 15.13
N GLN A 19 7.92 -4.54 14.99
CA GLN A 19 8.82 -3.52 15.57
C GLN A 19 9.09 -2.32 14.64
N TRP A 20 8.76 -2.39 13.35
CA TRP A 20 9.19 -1.37 12.36
C TRP A 20 8.11 -0.99 11.33
N ASN A 21 6.83 -1.10 11.67
CA ASN A 21 5.78 -0.57 10.79
C ASN A 21 5.74 0.97 10.84
N LEU A 22 5.49 1.60 9.69
CA LEU A 22 5.43 3.07 9.57
C LEU A 22 4.06 3.65 9.96
N TYR A 23 3.13 2.81 10.44
CA TYR A 23 1.74 3.21 10.69
C TYR A 23 1.63 4.44 11.60
N MET A 24 2.37 4.46 12.71
CA MET A 24 2.43 5.58 13.65
C MET A 24 3.14 6.83 13.11
N LYS A 25 3.85 6.70 11.99
CA LYS A 25 4.52 7.82 11.32
C LYS A 25 3.67 8.43 10.23
N ILE A 26 2.59 7.79 9.79
CA ILE A 26 1.71 8.33 8.76
C ILE A 26 0.91 9.51 9.35
N ASP A 27 0.95 10.64 8.66
CA ASP A 27 0.07 11.76 8.95
C ASP A 27 -1.29 11.51 8.30
N LYS A 28 -2.19 10.84 9.03
CA LYS A 28 -3.55 10.54 8.56
C LYS A 28 -4.40 11.79 8.32
N TYR A 29 -4.09 12.90 8.97
CA TYR A 29 -4.87 14.13 8.82
C TYR A 29 -4.65 14.71 7.42
N ASN A 30 -3.38 14.83 7.02
CA ASN A 30 -3.00 15.36 5.70
C ASN A 30 -2.92 14.29 4.60
N LEU A 31 -3.13 13.00 4.91
CA LEU A 31 -3.24 11.95 3.90
C LEU A 31 -4.34 12.27 2.90
N GLN A 32 -4.07 12.07 1.62
CA GLN A 32 -5.04 12.26 0.55
C GLN A 32 -5.16 10.97 -0.27
N CYS A 33 -6.39 10.60 -0.60
CA CYS A 33 -6.69 9.53 -1.54
C CYS A 33 -7.52 10.14 -2.68
N TYR A 34 -7.18 9.79 -3.92
CA TYR A 34 -7.91 10.22 -5.10
C TYR A 34 -8.48 9.01 -5.83
N ASN A 35 -9.60 9.23 -6.53
CA ASN A 35 -10.43 8.21 -7.18
C ASN A 35 -11.05 7.18 -6.22
N GLU A 36 -11.15 7.51 -4.93
CA GLU A 36 -11.93 6.71 -3.98
C GLU A 36 -13.43 6.92 -4.20
N LYS A 37 -14.19 5.83 -4.24
CA LYS A 37 -15.65 5.84 -4.39
C LYS A 37 -16.36 6.51 -3.22
N HIS A 38 -15.79 6.34 -2.03
CA HIS A 38 -16.29 6.93 -0.79
C HIS A 38 -15.21 7.83 -0.22
N ASP A 39 -15.52 9.13 -0.11
CA ASP A 39 -14.60 10.14 0.42
C ASP A 39 -14.08 9.76 1.81
N GLY A 40 -12.77 9.76 1.97
CA GLY A 40 -12.07 9.41 3.21
C GLY A 40 -11.81 7.91 3.42
N SER A 41 -12.35 7.01 2.60
CA SER A 41 -12.18 5.55 2.76
C SER A 41 -10.72 5.09 2.60
N GLY A 42 -9.93 5.78 1.78
CA GLY A 42 -8.50 5.52 1.60
C GLY A 42 -7.64 5.82 2.83
N LYS A 43 -8.11 6.66 3.76
CA LYS A 43 -7.41 6.88 5.05
C LYS A 43 -7.62 5.73 6.03
N ASP A 44 -8.78 5.09 5.92
CA ASP A 44 -9.28 4.08 6.83
C ASP A 44 -8.65 2.70 6.61
N VAL A 45 -8.05 2.46 5.43
CA VAL A 45 -7.34 1.21 5.12
C VAL A 45 -5.95 1.12 5.75
N PHE A 46 -5.38 2.24 6.20
CA PHE A 46 -4.13 2.21 6.98
C PHE A 46 -4.45 1.85 8.43
N ARG A 47 -3.90 0.73 8.91
CA ARG A 47 -4.23 0.12 10.20
C ARG A 47 -2.99 -0.28 11.00
N ALA A 48 -3.20 -0.51 12.29
CA ALA A 48 -2.20 -1.15 13.13
C ALA A 48 -1.94 -2.58 12.67
N TRP A 49 -0.75 -3.10 12.98
CA TRP A 49 -0.35 -4.45 12.55
C TRP A 49 -1.31 -5.55 13.00
N ASP A 50 -1.83 -5.45 14.23
CA ASP A 50 -2.76 -6.43 14.81
C ASP A 50 -4.14 -6.39 14.14
N GLU A 51 -4.50 -5.25 13.54
CA GLU A 51 -5.78 -5.04 12.85
C GLU A 51 -5.67 -5.18 11.32
N ARG A 52 -4.48 -5.55 10.79
CA ARG A 52 -4.22 -5.57 9.34
C ARG A 52 -5.15 -6.49 8.53
N LEU A 53 -5.73 -7.50 9.18
CA LEU A 53 -6.66 -8.45 8.56
C LEU A 53 -8.15 -8.05 8.72
N ASP A 54 -8.43 -6.94 9.40
CA ASP A 54 -9.80 -6.45 9.53
C ASP A 54 -10.28 -5.86 8.19
N ARG A 55 -11.35 -6.47 7.66
CA ARG A 55 -11.99 -6.12 6.38
C ARG A 55 -13.21 -5.21 6.53
N SER A 56 -13.47 -4.69 7.73
CA SER A 56 -14.60 -3.80 8.01
C SER A 56 -14.53 -2.46 7.26
N LYS A 57 -13.32 -2.02 6.90
CA LYS A 57 -13.04 -0.78 6.18
C LYS A 57 -12.15 -1.13 4.99
N ILE A 58 -12.64 -0.80 3.82
CA ILE A 58 -12.01 -1.02 2.52
C ILE A 58 -12.02 0.29 1.75
N VAL A 59 -11.17 0.36 0.73
CA VAL A 59 -11.19 1.42 -0.27
C VAL A 59 -11.53 0.78 -1.61
N GLU A 60 -12.52 1.34 -2.26
CA GLU A 60 -12.92 0.97 -3.62
C GLU A 60 -12.67 2.16 -4.52
N SER A 61 -12.19 1.88 -5.73
CA SER A 61 -12.14 2.92 -6.75
C SER A 61 -13.54 3.19 -7.30
N ASP A 62 -13.79 4.42 -7.72
CA ASP A 62 -15.11 4.84 -8.19
C ASP A 62 -15.41 4.31 -9.60
N ASP A 63 -14.85 4.97 -10.62
CA ASP A 63 -15.07 4.63 -12.04
C ASP A 63 -13.82 4.03 -12.72
N GLU A 64 -12.63 4.47 -12.31
CA GLU A 64 -11.36 4.01 -12.89
C GLU A 64 -10.72 2.93 -12.01
N GLN A 65 -9.90 2.04 -12.58
CA GLN A 65 -9.18 0.99 -11.82
C GLN A 65 -7.95 1.52 -11.07
N GLU A 66 -7.76 2.84 -11.02
CA GLU A 66 -6.59 3.49 -10.45
C GLU A 66 -6.95 4.27 -9.19
N LEU A 67 -6.25 3.98 -8.10
CA LEU A 67 -6.28 4.75 -6.85
C LEU A 67 -4.93 5.43 -6.65
N LEU A 68 -4.96 6.67 -6.17
CA LEU A 68 -3.74 7.42 -5.85
C LEU A 68 -3.72 7.80 -4.38
N PHE A 69 -2.67 7.39 -3.68
CA PHE A 69 -2.44 7.73 -2.28
C PHE A 69 -1.27 8.71 -2.16
N SER A 70 -1.53 9.88 -1.59
CA SER A 70 -0.50 10.81 -1.13
C SER A 70 -0.36 10.65 0.38
N ILE A 71 0.77 10.06 0.80
CA ILE A 71 1.01 9.65 2.20
C ILE A 71 2.11 10.51 2.80
N PRO A 72 1.76 11.61 3.50
CA PRO A 72 2.73 12.37 4.28
C PRO A 72 3.13 11.61 5.55
N PHE A 73 4.39 11.81 5.98
CA PHE A 73 4.92 11.24 7.22
C PHE A 73 5.31 12.34 8.22
N ASN A 74 5.02 12.10 9.50
CA ASN A 74 5.36 12.93 10.65
C ASN A 74 6.85 12.82 11.04
N GLY A 75 7.75 13.01 10.07
CA GLY A 75 9.20 12.96 10.25
C GLY A 75 9.90 12.18 9.15
N ALA A 76 11.24 12.20 9.20
CA ALA A 76 12.06 11.44 8.27
C ALA A 76 11.89 9.94 8.51
N VAL A 77 11.49 9.22 7.47
CA VAL A 77 11.35 7.77 7.47
C VAL A 77 12.10 7.16 6.30
N LYS A 78 12.50 5.90 6.43
CA LYS A 78 13.00 5.08 5.33
C LYS A 78 12.04 3.92 5.12
N MET A 79 11.38 3.89 3.98
CA MET A 79 10.53 2.78 3.59
C MET A 79 11.40 1.66 3.02
N THR A 80 11.40 0.50 3.67
CA THR A 80 12.16 -0.69 3.24
C THR A 80 11.27 -1.76 2.66
N GLY A 81 9.98 -1.74 3.00
CA GLY A 81 9.02 -2.75 2.58
C GLY A 81 7.62 -2.17 2.37
N LEU A 82 6.87 -2.82 1.49
CA LEU A 82 5.46 -2.58 1.23
C LEU A 82 4.69 -3.89 1.37
N CYS A 83 3.58 -3.87 2.10
CA CYS A 83 2.61 -4.95 2.16
C CYS A 83 1.26 -4.41 1.68
N VAL A 84 0.59 -5.13 0.79
CA VAL A 84 -0.72 -4.75 0.25
C VAL A 84 -1.64 -5.95 0.39
N ILE A 85 -2.79 -5.74 1.04
CA ILE A 85 -3.79 -6.78 1.28
C ILE A 85 -5.04 -6.39 0.49
N GLY A 86 -5.43 -7.24 -0.45
CA GLY A 86 -6.62 -7.07 -1.28
C GLY A 86 -7.78 -7.95 -0.85
N GLU A 87 -8.96 -7.68 -1.41
CA GLU A 87 -10.10 -8.61 -1.36
C GLU A 87 -9.88 -9.83 -2.27
N ASN A 88 -10.53 -10.94 -1.93
CA ASN A 88 -10.59 -12.14 -2.75
C ASN A 88 -11.46 -11.89 -3.99
N GLY A 89 -10.84 -11.41 -5.08
CA GLY A 89 -11.57 -11.15 -6.31
C GLY A 89 -10.74 -10.52 -7.42
N PRO A 90 -11.41 -10.22 -8.57
CA PRO A 90 -10.78 -9.53 -9.70
C PRO A 90 -10.41 -8.07 -9.38
N SER A 91 -10.91 -7.53 -8.26
CA SER A 91 -10.71 -6.14 -7.85
C SER A 91 -9.39 -5.90 -7.09
N HIS A 92 -8.53 -6.90 -6.95
CA HIS A 92 -7.24 -6.69 -6.28
C HIS A 92 -6.29 -5.89 -7.20
N PRO A 93 -5.47 -4.99 -6.63
CA PRO A 93 -4.52 -4.22 -7.42
C PRO A 93 -3.42 -5.14 -7.97
N ASN A 94 -3.14 -5.03 -9.28
CA ASN A 94 -2.12 -5.83 -9.95
C ASN A 94 -0.73 -5.19 -9.86
N ILE A 95 -0.67 -3.86 -9.83
CA ILE A 95 0.57 -3.08 -9.91
C ILE A 95 0.50 -1.93 -8.92
N VAL A 96 1.58 -1.71 -8.19
CA VAL A 96 1.80 -0.47 -7.43
C VAL A 96 3.01 0.26 -7.99
N LYS A 97 2.83 1.56 -8.20
CA LYS A 97 3.90 2.49 -8.55
C LYS A 97 4.20 3.38 -7.36
N LEU A 98 5.49 3.55 -7.06
CA LEU A 98 5.96 4.31 -5.91
C LEU A 98 6.71 5.56 -6.38
N TRP A 99 6.35 6.68 -5.75
CA TRP A 99 7.07 7.94 -5.82
C TRP A 99 7.42 8.37 -4.41
N SER A 100 8.56 9.04 -4.24
CA SER A 100 9.07 9.46 -2.95
C SER A 100 9.58 10.89 -3.04
N ASN A 101 9.60 11.58 -1.89
CA ASN A 101 10.09 12.96 -1.77
C ASN A 101 9.38 13.97 -2.69
N LEU A 102 8.08 13.79 -2.92
CA LEU A 102 7.23 14.76 -3.62
C LEU A 102 6.33 15.49 -2.62
N PRO A 103 6.11 16.81 -2.78
CA PRO A 103 5.22 17.57 -1.90
C PRO A 103 3.75 17.14 -2.07
N GLU A 104 3.35 16.77 -3.29
CA GLU A 104 2.03 16.21 -3.61
C GLU A 104 2.18 15.33 -4.85
N LEU A 105 1.44 14.22 -4.92
CA LEU A 105 1.34 13.39 -6.11
C LEU A 105 -0.07 13.49 -6.66
N ARG A 106 -0.19 13.77 -7.95
CA ARG A 106 -1.44 13.85 -8.71
C ARG A 106 -1.36 12.93 -9.91
N PHE A 107 -2.50 12.54 -10.48
CA PHE A 107 -2.54 11.65 -11.66
C PHE A 107 -1.70 12.18 -12.84
N ASP A 108 -1.70 13.49 -13.08
CA ASP A 108 -0.88 14.09 -14.14
C ASP A 108 0.62 13.80 -13.97
N ASN A 109 1.11 13.85 -12.73
CA ASN A 109 2.50 13.56 -12.39
C ASN A 109 2.77 12.05 -12.25
N ALA A 110 1.78 11.28 -11.82
CA ALA A 110 1.84 9.83 -11.68
C ALA A 110 1.88 9.07 -13.02
N ARG A 111 1.60 9.77 -14.14
CA ARG A 111 1.84 9.24 -15.50
C ARG A 111 3.32 9.22 -15.89
N GLY A 112 4.17 9.95 -15.16
CA GLY A 112 5.61 9.96 -15.35
C GLY A 112 6.29 8.66 -14.88
N LYS A 113 7.63 8.66 -14.92
CA LYS A 113 8.44 7.51 -14.47
C LYS A 113 8.35 7.36 -12.94
N ALA A 114 7.83 6.22 -12.48
CA ALA A 114 7.88 5.84 -11.07
C ALA A 114 9.32 5.52 -10.62
N HIS A 115 9.63 5.73 -9.35
CA HIS A 115 10.91 5.30 -8.78
C HIS A 115 10.99 3.78 -8.75
N GLN A 116 9.86 3.13 -8.43
CA GLN A 116 9.73 1.69 -8.44
C GLN A 116 8.32 1.30 -8.87
N GLU A 117 8.24 0.23 -9.65
CA GLU A 117 6.99 -0.44 -10.01
C GLU A 117 7.06 -1.87 -9.50
N ILE A 118 6.00 -2.31 -8.84
CA ILE A 118 5.92 -3.63 -8.18
C ILE A 118 4.69 -4.33 -8.70
N ALA A 119 4.88 -5.49 -9.33
CA ALA A 119 3.80 -6.41 -9.62
C ALA A 119 3.36 -7.08 -8.32
N LEU A 120 2.12 -6.83 -7.93
CA LEU A 120 1.52 -7.42 -6.75
C LEU A 120 1.06 -8.84 -7.05
N THR A 121 1.05 -9.64 -6.00
CA THR A 121 0.51 -10.99 -5.99
C THR A 121 -0.64 -10.99 -5.03
N TYR A 122 -1.70 -11.69 -5.39
CA TYR A 122 -2.83 -11.89 -4.52
C TYR A 122 -2.40 -12.51 -3.18
N ASP A 123 -2.58 -11.76 -2.10
CA ASP A 123 -2.24 -12.17 -0.74
C ASP A 123 -3.28 -11.64 0.26
N PRO A 124 -4.36 -12.40 0.51
CA PRO A 124 -5.41 -12.01 1.45
C PRO A 124 -4.97 -12.14 2.92
N SER A 125 -3.81 -12.76 3.16
CA SER A 125 -3.24 -13.02 4.48
C SER A 125 -2.20 -11.98 4.92
N GLY A 126 -1.76 -11.09 4.02
CA GLY A 126 -0.71 -10.11 4.31
C GLY A 126 0.62 -10.73 4.72
N THR A 127 0.94 -11.89 4.17
CA THR A 127 2.18 -12.64 4.40
C THR A 127 3.30 -12.24 3.42
N LEU A 128 2.98 -11.50 2.37
CA LEU A 128 3.94 -11.03 1.38
C LEU A 128 4.30 -9.57 1.63
N ALA A 129 5.61 -9.32 1.69
CA ALA A 129 6.18 -8.00 1.62
C ALA A 129 7.10 -7.86 0.41
N TYR A 130 7.01 -6.69 -0.21
CA TYR A 130 7.82 -6.29 -1.34
C TYR A 130 8.90 -5.34 -0.87
N GLN A 131 10.14 -5.64 -1.23
CA GLN A 131 11.28 -4.78 -0.90
C GLN A 131 11.20 -3.48 -1.70
N VAL A 132 11.37 -2.36 -0.99
CA VAL A 132 11.35 -1.01 -1.56
C VAL A 132 12.79 -0.52 -1.67
N ARG A 133 13.15 0.07 -2.82
CA ARG A 133 14.52 0.46 -3.18
C ARG A 133 14.73 1.97 -3.20
#